data_AF-A0AAN9V6D7-F1
#
_entry.id   AF-A0AAN9V6D7-F1
#
_cell.length_a   1.000
_cell.length_b   1.000
_cell.length_c   1.000
_cell.angle_alpha   90.00
_cell.angle_beta   90.00
_cell.angle_gamma   90.00
#
_symmetry.space_group_name_H-M   'P 1'
#
loop_
_entity.id
_entity.type
_entity.pdbx_description
1 polymer ?
#
loop_
_entity_poly.entity_id
_entity_poly.type
_entity_poly.pdbx_seq_one_letter_code
_entity_poly.pdbx_strand_id
1 'polypeptide(L)'
;MRDVTLVPLLLLASAGWLLAPAHAASATGRTVASGDRPRRDQHHAACSVDLTEDLAEKEPLILQKQCTKNVCSWKLSEGDEDQLNFERGEEVLIACPDKNNELQGFASQTKSVVAVCSDKPDSSFKVNGEAFTIKGFECERIPKGEIMTKNVACGHRNAELMELGFTVRDQWYSLIKVCHVKARSETLFTEHILQGETTKKRRIAKRPSFEEGGCGCYQGFSANDAYKNVNKTLREVTGSSKFPSSISSNIDRGHLAPDGDFPITPYRYATYFYVNAVPMWSVINRGNWVALEDKIRKLARDLATDLHIATGVFRVMDLPDRNGNLQELFLYRSSNRKQIPVPKFLWKVVYDEKSKKGIAFVVLNDPFPKAIDSDDELCPNICKESGWNDNRWRRISRGYLYCCEVKELKKFVPYVPKYDVKSVLNGSD
;
A
#
# COMPACT_ATOMS: atom_id res chain seq x y z
N MET A 1 -21.27 -44.38 -61.87
CA MET A 1 -22.69 -44.60 -61.49
C MET A 1 -23.07 -43.39 -60.65
N ARG A 2 -23.63 -42.35 -61.28
CA ARG A 2 -25.04 -41.88 -61.18
C ARG A 2 -25.37 -41.44 -59.73
N ASP A 3 -25.76 -40.20 -59.42
CA ASP A 3 -26.68 -39.25 -60.08
C ASP A 3 -26.41 -37.79 -59.63
N VAL A 4 -26.43 -36.79 -60.53
CA VAL A 4 -27.50 -35.83 -60.92
C VAL A 4 -27.69 -34.61 -59.98
N THR A 5 -27.51 -33.45 -60.62
CA THR A 5 -27.68 -32.02 -60.26
C THR A 5 -29.14 -31.52 -60.19
N LEU A 6 -29.45 -30.49 -59.36
CA LEU A 6 -30.08 -29.17 -59.70
C LEU A 6 -30.59 -28.34 -58.48
N VAL A 7 -29.87 -27.26 -58.10
CA VAL A 7 -30.18 -25.78 -58.09
C VAL A 7 -31.67 -25.33 -58.29
N PRO A 8 -32.16 -24.09 -57.94
CA PRO A 8 -32.33 -23.37 -56.65
C PRO A 8 -33.63 -22.44 -56.54
N LEU A 9 -33.67 -21.58 -55.50
CA LEU A 9 -34.23 -20.19 -55.40
C LEU A 9 -35.73 -19.85 -55.10
N LEU A 10 -35.90 -19.04 -54.03
CA LEU A 10 -36.63 -17.76 -53.88
C LEU A 10 -38.18 -17.67 -53.91
N LEU A 11 -38.77 -17.00 -52.89
CA LEU A 11 -39.96 -16.09 -52.90
C LEU A 11 -40.12 -15.48 -51.48
N LEU A 12 -39.89 -14.17 -51.24
CA LEU A 12 -40.80 -13.00 -51.31
C LEU A 12 -41.92 -13.01 -50.23
N ALA A 13 -41.86 -12.11 -49.24
CA ALA A 13 -42.65 -10.84 -49.10
C ALA A 13 -43.97 -11.11 -48.33
N SER A 14 -44.64 -10.26 -47.54
CA SER A 14 -44.51 -8.94 -46.91
C SER A 14 -45.91 -8.60 -46.33
N ALA A 15 -46.02 -7.66 -45.36
CA ALA A 15 -47.27 -7.02 -44.84
C ALA A 15 -48.21 -7.91 -43.97
N GLY A 16 -48.93 -7.43 -42.96
CA GLY A 16 -49.11 -6.11 -42.35
C GLY A 16 -50.35 -6.14 -41.42
N TRP A 17 -50.21 -5.56 -40.21
CA TRP A 17 -51.20 -4.84 -39.37
C TRP A 17 -52.61 -5.42 -39.10
N LEU A 18 -52.96 -5.61 -37.82
CA LEU A 18 -54.02 -4.85 -37.09
C LEU A 18 -54.41 -5.46 -35.72
N LEU A 19 -54.53 -4.55 -34.74
CA LEU A 19 -55.45 -4.49 -33.58
C LEU A 19 -55.22 -5.33 -32.29
N ALA A 20 -55.21 -4.58 -31.18
CA ALA A 20 -55.16 -4.99 -29.77
C ALA A 20 -56.49 -5.63 -29.28
N PRO A 21 -56.51 -6.22 -28.08
CA PRO A 21 -56.80 -5.40 -26.89
C PRO A 21 -55.95 -5.73 -25.66
N ALA A 22 -55.89 -4.74 -24.76
CA ALA A 22 -55.27 -4.78 -23.45
C ALA A 22 -55.89 -5.85 -22.54
N HIS A 23 -55.06 -6.55 -21.76
CA HIS A 23 -55.38 -7.05 -20.43
C HIS A 23 -54.13 -7.00 -19.55
N ALA A 24 -54.32 -6.45 -18.35
CA ALA A 24 -53.30 -6.16 -17.36
C ALA A 24 -52.58 -7.42 -16.86
N ALA A 25 -51.24 -7.36 -16.82
CA ALA A 25 -50.41 -8.32 -16.11
C ALA A 25 -49.56 -7.57 -15.08
N SER A 26 -49.78 -7.96 -13.82
CA SER A 26 -49.17 -7.47 -12.60
C SER A 26 -47.64 -7.46 -12.65
N ALA A 27 -47.04 -6.28 -12.50
CA ALA A 27 -45.61 -6.12 -12.30
C ALA A 27 -45.28 -6.29 -10.81
N THR A 28 -44.90 -7.50 -10.40
CA THR A 28 -44.20 -7.69 -9.12
C THR A 28 -42.72 -7.38 -9.31
N GLY A 29 -42.38 -6.08 -9.30
CA GLY A 29 -41.02 -5.63 -9.10
C GLY A 29 -40.57 -6.03 -7.70
N ARG A 30 -39.61 -6.95 -7.61
CA ARG A 30 -38.86 -7.15 -6.36
C ARG A 30 -37.91 -5.96 -6.21
N THR A 31 -38.39 -4.92 -5.54
CA THR A 31 -37.56 -3.95 -4.86
C THR A 31 -36.72 -4.71 -3.84
N VAL A 32 -35.42 -4.81 -4.09
CA VAL A 32 -34.46 -5.15 -3.04
C VAL A 32 -34.53 -4.00 -2.05
N ALA A 33 -35.17 -4.24 -0.91
CA ALA A 33 -35.18 -3.33 0.21
C ALA A 33 -33.72 -3.05 0.59
N SER A 34 -33.27 -1.83 0.30
CA SER A 34 -32.11 -1.27 0.98
C SER A 34 -32.46 -1.25 2.45
N GLY A 35 -31.89 -2.18 3.22
CA GLY A 35 -31.98 -2.13 4.67
C GLY A 35 -31.44 -0.78 5.11
N ASP A 36 -32.34 0.06 5.63
CA ASP A 36 -31.98 1.27 6.34
C ASP A 36 -30.97 0.88 7.43
N ARG A 37 -29.73 1.33 7.25
CA ARG A 37 -28.73 1.28 8.32
C ARG A 37 -29.28 2.12 9.49
N PRO A 38 -29.03 1.75 10.75
CA PRO A 38 -29.20 2.70 11.84
C PRO A 38 -28.30 3.89 11.53
N ARG A 39 -28.89 5.06 11.28
CA ARG A 39 -28.15 6.33 11.25
C ARG A 39 -27.45 6.41 12.61
N ARG A 40 -26.11 6.33 12.62
CA ARG A 40 -25.31 6.84 13.75
C ARG A 40 -25.84 8.24 14.03
N ASP A 41 -26.22 8.52 15.28
CA ASP A 41 -26.61 9.86 15.70
C ASP A 41 -25.57 10.85 15.17
N GLN A 42 -26.00 11.78 14.31
CA GLN A 42 -25.16 12.85 13.79
C GLN A 42 -24.88 13.83 14.94
N HIS A 43 -23.98 13.46 15.85
CA HIS A 43 -23.33 14.43 16.70
C HIS A 43 -22.52 15.35 15.79
N HIS A 44 -23.01 16.58 15.59
CA HIS A 44 -22.32 17.57 14.77
C HIS A 44 -20.94 17.86 15.38
N ALA A 45 -19.87 17.51 14.65
CA ALA A 45 -18.50 17.85 15.04
C ALA A 45 -18.36 19.36 15.26
N ALA A 46 -17.71 19.75 16.36
CA ALA A 46 -17.44 21.15 16.68
C ALA A 46 -16.28 21.68 15.82
N CYS A 47 -15.23 20.88 15.68
CA CYS A 47 -14.14 21.11 14.73
C CYS A 47 -14.07 19.96 13.74
N SER A 48 -13.89 20.28 12.47
CA SER A 48 -13.63 19.31 11.41
C SER A 48 -12.40 19.77 10.64
N VAL A 49 -11.52 18.82 10.34
CA VAL A 49 -10.29 19.03 9.58
C VAL A 49 -10.34 18.13 8.36
N ASP A 50 -10.47 18.72 7.17
CA ASP A 50 -10.31 18.00 5.91
C ASP A 50 -8.82 17.73 5.66
N LEU A 51 -8.44 16.45 5.70
CA LEU A 51 -7.07 15.98 5.52
C LEU A 51 -6.54 16.22 4.09
N THR A 52 -7.39 16.64 3.15
CA THR A 52 -7.03 16.96 1.77
C THR A 52 -6.85 18.44 1.50
N GLU A 53 -7.57 19.31 2.20
CA GLU A 53 -7.66 20.74 1.87
C GLU A 53 -7.17 21.66 3.01
N ASP A 54 -7.36 21.27 4.28
CA ASP A 54 -7.18 22.20 5.41
C ASP A 54 -5.75 22.25 5.96
N LEU A 55 -4.94 21.21 5.71
CA LEU A 55 -3.59 21.14 6.30
C LEU A 55 -2.62 22.11 5.64
N ALA A 56 -1.69 22.65 6.45
CA ALA A 56 -0.59 23.49 5.99
C ALA A 56 0.30 22.81 4.93
N GLU A 57 1.12 23.56 4.22
CA GLU A 57 2.06 22.98 3.24
C GLU A 57 3.09 22.07 3.93
N LYS A 58 3.64 22.53 5.06
CA LYS A 58 4.53 21.74 5.90
C LYS A 58 3.77 21.13 7.07
N GLU A 59 2.92 20.19 6.71
CA GLU A 59 2.00 19.49 7.60
C GLU A 59 2.69 18.97 8.88
N PRO A 60 2.17 19.30 10.07
CA PRO A 60 2.58 18.66 11.31
C PRO A 60 1.98 17.26 11.43
N LEU A 61 2.49 16.48 12.38
CA LEU A 61 1.73 15.34 12.89
C LEU A 61 0.53 15.82 13.68
N ILE A 62 -0.59 15.15 13.49
CA ILE A 62 -1.79 15.29 14.30
C ILE A 62 -1.98 13.96 15.02
N LEU A 63 -2.20 14.03 16.34
CA LEU A 63 -2.49 12.89 17.18
C LEU A 63 -3.81 13.13 17.93
N GLN A 64 -4.71 12.15 17.84
CA GLN A 64 -5.99 12.15 18.53
C GLN A 64 -5.87 11.46 19.89
N LYS A 65 -6.64 11.94 20.86
CA LYS A 65 -6.73 11.33 22.18
C LYS A 65 -7.78 10.23 22.14
N GLN A 66 -7.36 8.97 22.27
CA GLN A 66 -8.28 7.84 22.36
C GLN A 66 -8.32 7.30 23.78
N CYS A 67 -9.52 7.16 24.34
CA CYS A 67 -9.76 6.67 25.69
C CYS A 67 -10.43 5.31 25.66
N THR A 68 -9.79 4.29 26.26
CA THR A 68 -10.37 2.96 26.44
C THR A 68 -10.44 2.64 27.92
N LYS A 69 -11.63 2.32 28.46
CA LYS A 69 -11.84 2.01 29.89
C LYS A 69 -11.21 3.06 30.82
N ASN A 70 -11.46 4.35 30.54
CA ASN A 70 -10.92 5.51 31.27
C ASN A 70 -9.40 5.73 31.20
N VAL A 71 -8.67 4.96 30.39
CA VAL A 71 -7.26 5.22 30.10
C VAL A 71 -7.16 5.89 28.74
N CYS A 72 -6.69 7.13 28.74
CA CYS A 72 -6.51 7.92 27.53
C CYS A 72 -5.06 7.88 27.07
N SER A 73 -4.86 7.74 25.76
CA SER A 73 -3.54 7.82 25.13
C SER A 73 -3.65 8.53 23.79
N TRP A 74 -2.58 9.20 23.40
CA TRP A 74 -2.46 9.73 22.05
C TRP A 74 -2.31 8.59 21.04
N LYS A 75 -2.87 8.76 19.86
CA LYS A 75 -2.75 7.85 18.71
C LYS A 75 -2.50 8.66 17.46
N LEU A 76 -1.82 8.03 16.48
CA LEU A 76 -1.78 8.58 15.13
C LEU A 76 -3.22 8.70 14.63
N SER A 77 -3.56 9.82 14.03
CA SER A 77 -4.93 10.09 13.60
C SER A 77 -5.37 9.11 12.50
N GLU A 78 -6.57 8.59 12.67
CA GLU A 78 -7.27 7.74 11.70
C GLU A 78 -8.47 8.55 11.21
N GLY A 79 -8.45 8.96 9.95
CA GLY A 79 -9.50 9.80 9.39
C GLY A 79 -10.71 8.97 8.97
N ASP A 80 -11.90 9.52 9.21
CA ASP A 80 -13.17 9.03 8.65
C ASP A 80 -13.54 9.92 7.47
N GLU A 81 -13.74 9.36 6.28
CA GLU A 81 -14.05 10.10 5.05
C GLU A 81 -13.08 11.27 4.72
N ASP A 82 -11.78 11.05 4.98
CA ASP A 82 -10.71 12.07 4.89
C ASP A 82 -10.88 13.26 5.84
N GLN A 83 -11.69 13.12 6.88
CA GLN A 83 -11.89 14.13 7.90
C GLN A 83 -11.43 13.65 9.28
N LEU A 84 -10.87 14.57 10.05
CA LEU A 84 -10.76 14.42 11.51
C LEU A 84 -11.83 15.28 12.15
N ASN A 85 -12.75 14.62 12.84
CA ASN A 85 -13.86 15.26 13.54
C ASN A 85 -13.58 15.26 15.03
N PHE A 86 -13.77 16.42 15.66
CA PHE A 86 -13.52 16.63 17.08
C PHE A 86 -14.75 17.23 17.77
N GLU A 87 -15.03 16.75 18.97
CA GLU A 87 -16.06 17.32 19.84
C GLU A 87 -15.55 18.59 20.54
N ARG A 88 -16.48 19.45 20.99
CA ARG A 88 -16.12 20.65 21.75
C ARG A 88 -15.35 20.25 23.01
N GLY A 89 -14.19 20.87 23.23
CA GLY A 89 -13.34 20.58 24.37
C GLY A 89 -12.42 19.37 24.18
N GLU A 90 -12.51 18.65 23.05
CA GLU A 90 -11.61 17.56 22.74
C GLU A 90 -10.18 18.10 22.48
N GLU A 91 -9.19 17.38 23.02
CA GLU A 91 -7.79 17.74 22.88
C GLU A 91 -7.16 17.05 21.66
N VAL A 92 -6.35 17.80 20.93
CA VAL A 92 -5.53 17.32 19.82
C VAL A 92 -4.06 17.67 20.05
N LEU A 93 -3.17 16.70 19.88
CA LEU A 93 -1.73 16.93 19.99
C LEU A 93 -1.15 17.14 18.59
N ILE A 94 -0.54 18.31 18.40
CA ILE A 94 0.06 18.71 17.13
C ILE A 94 1.58 18.77 17.32
N ALA A 95 2.34 18.13 16.42
CA ALA A 95 3.78 17.94 16.63
C ALA A 95 4.65 17.99 15.36
N CYS A 96 5.86 18.50 15.53
CA CYS A 96 6.99 18.45 14.60
C CYS A 96 8.11 17.61 15.24
N PRO A 97 8.04 16.27 15.17
CA PRO A 97 8.89 15.38 15.98
C PRO A 97 10.37 15.38 15.61
N ASP A 98 10.71 15.63 14.34
CA ASP A 98 12.07 15.53 13.84
C ASP A 98 13.06 16.43 14.61
N LYS A 99 14.34 16.06 14.57
CA LYS A 99 15.40 16.86 15.19
C LYS A 99 15.43 18.27 14.58
N ASN A 100 15.50 19.29 15.44
CA ASN A 100 15.54 20.70 15.08
C ASN A 100 14.39 21.12 14.13
N ASN A 101 13.18 20.56 14.32
CA ASN A 101 11.99 20.89 13.57
C ASN A 101 10.92 21.40 14.56
N GLU A 102 10.40 22.60 14.33
CA GLU A 102 9.55 23.31 15.29
C GLU A 102 8.28 23.82 14.62
N LEU A 103 7.24 24.03 15.44
CA LEU A 103 6.01 24.68 15.01
C LEU A 103 6.26 26.17 14.75
N GLN A 104 5.79 26.65 13.61
CA GLN A 104 5.83 28.05 13.21
C GLN A 104 4.65 28.82 13.82
N GLY A 105 4.80 30.13 13.98
CA GLY A 105 3.72 31.02 14.42
C GLY A 105 3.48 31.07 15.94
N PHE A 106 4.29 30.37 16.75
CA PHE A 106 4.22 30.45 18.21
C PHE A 106 5.29 31.39 18.77
N ALA A 107 4.96 32.16 19.81
CA ALA A 107 5.86 33.11 20.45
C ALA A 107 7.11 32.45 21.08
N SER A 108 7.03 31.15 21.38
CA SER A 108 8.16 30.35 21.84
C SER A 108 8.34 29.15 20.93
N GLN A 109 9.60 28.86 20.62
CA GLN A 109 10.02 27.66 19.89
C GLN A 109 9.52 26.41 20.61
N THR A 110 8.66 25.64 19.94
CA THR A 110 8.13 24.39 20.49
C THR A 110 7.99 23.34 19.41
N LYS A 111 8.26 22.08 19.77
CA LYS A 111 8.05 20.93 18.90
C LYS A 111 6.63 20.38 18.93
N SER A 112 5.84 20.71 19.95
CA SER A 112 4.48 20.21 20.06
C SER A 112 3.60 21.09 20.93
N VAL A 113 2.31 21.11 20.62
CA VAL A 113 1.28 21.80 21.41
C VAL A 113 0.06 20.91 21.56
N VAL A 114 -0.65 21.03 22.69
CA VAL A 114 -2.00 20.49 22.81
C VAL A 114 -2.94 21.64 22.47
N ALA A 115 -3.75 21.44 21.44
CA ALA A 115 -4.81 22.37 21.09
C ALA A 115 -6.17 21.78 21.50
N VAL A 116 -7.13 22.64 21.81
CA VAL A 116 -8.46 22.24 22.26
C VAL A 116 -9.48 22.68 21.22
N CYS A 117 -10.30 21.75 20.74
CA CYS A 117 -11.37 22.08 19.81
C CYS A 117 -12.39 23.03 20.46
N SER A 118 -12.75 24.11 19.75
CA SER A 118 -13.73 25.09 20.18
C SER A 118 -14.85 25.30 19.15
N ASP A 119 -15.78 26.22 19.41
CA ASP A 119 -17.05 26.31 18.68
C ASP A 119 -17.00 26.96 17.28
N LYS A 120 -18.01 26.59 16.48
CA LYS A 120 -18.37 27.18 15.18
C LYS A 120 -18.87 28.63 15.34
N PRO A 121 -18.58 29.53 14.38
CA PRO A 121 -18.55 29.25 12.93
C PRO A 121 -17.24 28.76 12.31
N ASP A 122 -16.08 28.96 12.94
CA ASP A 122 -14.79 28.94 12.20
C ASP A 122 -13.88 27.71 12.44
N SER A 123 -14.39 26.61 13.02
CA SER A 123 -13.59 25.40 13.35
C SER A 123 -12.22 25.75 13.95
N SER A 124 -12.22 26.41 15.12
CA SER A 124 -10.99 26.93 15.72
C SER A 124 -10.47 26.05 16.86
N PHE A 125 -9.15 25.91 16.90
CA PHE A 125 -8.40 25.20 17.92
C PHE A 125 -7.71 26.20 18.83
N LYS A 126 -7.92 26.08 20.13
CA LYS A 126 -7.33 26.99 21.12
C LYS A 126 -6.03 26.43 21.69
N VAL A 127 -5.00 27.26 21.74
CA VAL A 127 -3.74 27.00 22.45
C VAL A 127 -3.52 28.16 23.41
N ASN A 128 -3.46 27.90 24.72
CA ASN A 128 -3.28 28.92 25.75
C ASN A 128 -4.28 30.11 25.66
N GLY A 129 -5.50 29.86 25.17
CA GLY A 129 -6.55 30.87 25.00
C GLY A 129 -6.56 31.59 23.65
N GLU A 130 -5.49 31.50 22.86
CA GLU A 130 -5.41 32.02 21.50
C GLU A 130 -6.01 31.02 20.50
N ALA A 131 -6.75 31.52 19.51
CA ALA A 131 -7.48 30.70 18.53
C ALA A 131 -6.70 30.58 17.23
N PHE A 132 -6.56 29.35 16.75
CA PHE A 132 -5.89 28.99 15.51
C PHE A 132 -6.83 28.19 14.61
N THR A 133 -6.73 28.36 13.30
CA THR A 133 -7.24 27.34 12.37
C THR A 133 -6.24 26.20 12.28
N ILE A 134 -6.65 25.01 11.82
CA ILE A 134 -5.72 23.88 11.68
C ILE A 134 -4.55 24.19 10.73
N LYS A 135 -4.78 25.04 9.72
CA LYS A 135 -3.76 25.53 8.79
C LYS A 135 -2.70 26.41 9.45
N GLY A 136 -3.03 27.03 10.59
CA GLY A 136 -2.10 27.83 11.37
C GLY A 136 -1.00 26.99 12.05
N PHE A 137 -1.18 25.67 12.16
CA PHE A 137 -0.15 24.78 12.65
C PHE A 137 0.71 24.29 11.49
N GLU A 138 1.93 24.79 11.41
CA GLU A 138 2.88 24.45 10.34
C GLU A 138 4.26 24.16 10.93
N CYS A 139 4.94 23.12 10.45
CA CYS A 139 6.32 22.84 10.84
C CYS A 139 7.33 23.63 9.99
N GLU A 140 8.56 23.80 10.47
CA GLU A 140 9.66 24.29 9.62
C GLU A 140 9.89 23.42 8.38
N ARG A 141 9.70 22.10 8.55
CA ARG A 141 9.84 21.05 7.55
C ARG A 141 8.81 19.95 7.81
N ILE A 142 8.35 19.28 6.76
CA ILE A 142 7.48 18.10 6.91
C ILE A 142 8.22 17.01 7.70
N PRO A 143 7.65 16.49 8.80
CA PRO A 143 8.22 15.37 9.54
C PRO A 143 8.40 14.13 8.66
N LYS A 144 9.58 13.51 8.73
CA LYS A 144 9.92 12.31 7.95
C LYS A 144 9.82 11.02 8.74
N GLY A 145 9.79 11.11 10.07
CA GLY A 145 9.82 9.95 10.94
C GLY A 145 11.21 9.35 11.07
N GLU A 146 11.29 8.22 11.76
CA GLU A 146 12.54 7.54 12.09
C GLU A 146 12.35 6.01 12.16
N ILE A 147 13.46 5.30 12.33
CA ILE A 147 13.48 3.83 12.44
C ILE A 147 13.78 3.44 13.88
N MET A 148 12.86 2.71 14.51
CA MET A 148 13.06 2.10 15.82
C MET A 148 13.34 0.60 15.66
N THR A 149 14.49 0.14 16.15
CA THR A 149 14.84 -1.29 16.19
C THR A 149 14.26 -1.92 17.46
N LYS A 150 13.58 -3.06 17.35
CA LYS A 150 12.91 -3.70 18.50
C LYS A 150 13.76 -4.77 19.20
N ASN A 151 14.89 -5.18 18.62
CA ASN A 151 15.72 -6.29 19.13
C ASN A 151 14.94 -7.60 19.32
N VAL A 152 13.94 -7.84 18.48
CA VAL A 152 13.09 -9.04 18.48
C VAL A 152 13.16 -9.67 17.10
N ALA A 153 13.30 -10.99 17.04
CA ALA A 153 13.29 -11.72 15.78
C ALA A 153 11.91 -11.69 15.11
N CYS A 154 11.89 -11.66 13.79
CA CYS A 154 10.67 -11.73 12.97
C CYS A 154 10.94 -12.63 11.76
N GLY A 155 9.94 -13.32 11.22
CA GLY A 155 10.08 -14.18 10.04
C GLY A 155 10.99 -15.41 10.24
N HIS A 156 12.29 -15.20 10.48
CA HIS A 156 13.28 -16.20 10.87
C HIS A 156 14.35 -15.61 11.80
N ARG A 157 15.15 -16.45 12.47
CA ARG A 157 16.12 -16.04 13.51
C ARG A 157 17.15 -14.96 13.13
N ASN A 158 17.47 -14.81 11.85
CA ASN A 158 18.47 -13.84 11.35
C ASN A 158 17.86 -12.50 10.93
N ALA A 159 16.54 -12.34 11.04
CA ALA A 159 15.82 -11.10 10.72
C ALA A 159 15.32 -10.47 12.02
N GLU A 160 15.25 -9.15 12.01
CA GLU A 160 14.92 -8.32 13.16
C GLU A 160 13.73 -7.42 12.85
N LEU A 161 12.83 -7.31 13.82
CA LEU A 161 11.69 -6.42 13.76
C LEU A 161 12.14 -4.97 14.00
N MET A 162 11.74 -4.10 13.08
CA MET A 162 11.88 -2.66 13.17
C MET A 162 10.50 -2.02 12.97
N GLU A 163 10.37 -0.78 13.41
CA GLU A 163 9.17 0.03 13.21
C GLU A 163 9.60 1.36 12.58
N LEU A 164 8.87 1.79 11.56
CA LEU A 164 8.92 3.16 11.03
C LEU A 164 7.81 3.94 11.71
N GLY A 165 8.12 5.15 12.17
CA GLY A 165 7.18 5.90 13.00
C GLY A 165 7.77 7.21 13.50
N PHE A 166 7.24 7.69 14.62
CA PHE A 166 7.58 9.00 15.16
C PHE A 166 7.71 8.94 16.68
N THR A 167 8.70 9.66 17.23
CA THR A 167 8.75 9.96 18.66
C THR A 167 8.16 11.33 18.93
N VAL A 168 7.11 11.41 19.76
CA VAL A 168 6.50 12.67 20.21
C VAL A 168 6.44 12.65 21.73
N ARG A 169 7.08 13.63 22.39
CA ARG A 169 7.16 13.72 23.87
C ARG A 169 7.65 12.41 24.51
N ASP A 170 8.76 11.88 23.98
CA ASP A 170 9.40 10.63 24.42
C ASP A 170 8.54 9.35 24.26
N GLN A 171 7.37 9.47 23.63
CA GLN A 171 6.50 8.34 23.31
C GLN A 171 6.65 7.95 21.84
N TRP A 172 6.77 6.65 21.59
CA TRP A 172 6.86 6.09 20.24
C TRP A 172 5.49 5.79 19.62
N TYR A 173 5.31 6.18 18.36
CA TYR A 173 4.13 5.92 17.55
C TYR A 173 4.53 5.17 16.28
N SER A 174 4.24 3.87 16.25
CA SER A 174 4.53 2.99 15.11
C SER A 174 3.54 3.22 13.97
N LEU A 175 4.04 3.31 12.75
CA LEU A 175 3.25 3.42 11.51
C LEU A 175 3.38 2.16 10.64
N ILE A 176 4.60 1.67 10.43
CA ILE A 176 4.90 0.50 9.59
C ILE A 176 5.82 -0.44 10.36
N LYS A 177 5.48 -1.71 10.45
CA LYS A 177 6.42 -2.75 10.92
C LYS A 177 7.25 -3.25 9.76
N VAL A 178 8.52 -3.51 10.00
CA VAL A 178 9.48 -3.97 8.99
C VAL A 178 10.24 -5.16 9.55
N CYS A 179 10.27 -6.27 8.82
CA CYS A 179 11.09 -7.41 9.15
C CYS A 179 12.33 -7.47 8.25
N HIS A 180 13.52 -7.25 8.82
CA HIS A 180 14.72 -6.98 8.03
C HIS A 180 15.94 -7.82 8.43
N VAL A 181 16.68 -8.29 7.43
CA VAL A 181 17.96 -9.01 7.56
C VAL A 181 19.12 -8.05 7.31
N LYS A 182 19.68 -7.48 8.38
CA LYS A 182 20.78 -6.49 8.30
C LYS A 182 21.99 -7.01 7.51
N ALA A 183 22.36 -8.28 7.70
CA ALA A 183 23.52 -8.89 7.03
C ALA A 183 23.41 -8.91 5.50
N ARG A 184 22.18 -8.91 4.95
CA ARG A 184 21.91 -8.92 3.49
C ARG A 184 21.29 -7.62 3.00
N SER A 185 21.02 -6.66 3.90
CA SER A 185 20.22 -5.47 3.61
C SER A 185 18.89 -5.83 2.90
N GLU A 186 18.23 -6.86 3.42
CA GLU A 186 17.07 -7.51 2.79
C GLU A 186 15.85 -7.36 3.71
N THR A 187 14.79 -6.73 3.22
CA THR A 187 13.50 -6.72 3.91
C THR A 187 12.68 -7.92 3.48
N LEU A 188 12.28 -8.76 4.43
CA LEU A 188 11.44 -9.93 4.18
C LEU A 188 9.99 -9.54 3.95
N PHE A 189 9.47 -8.64 4.80
CA PHE A 189 8.13 -8.07 4.68
C PHE A 189 7.98 -6.78 5.49
N THR A 190 6.94 -6.03 5.18
CA THR A 190 6.39 -4.96 6.02
C THR A 190 4.93 -5.24 6.36
N GLU A 191 4.45 -4.65 7.45
CA GLU A 191 3.03 -4.65 7.81
C GLU A 191 2.56 -3.22 8.13
N HIS A 192 1.39 -2.84 7.63
CA HIS A 192 0.71 -1.58 7.95
C HIS A 192 -0.80 -1.74 7.90
N ILE A 193 -1.51 -0.76 8.44
CA ILE A 193 -2.97 -0.67 8.33
C ILE A 193 -3.30 0.28 7.19
N LEU A 194 -4.12 -0.19 6.25
CA LEU A 194 -4.73 0.63 5.22
C LEU A 194 -6.11 1.07 5.68
N GLN A 195 -6.31 2.38 5.83
CA GLN A 195 -7.56 2.96 6.31
C GLN A 195 -8.66 2.89 5.25
N GLY A 196 -9.79 2.27 5.60
CA GLY A 196 -10.89 2.05 4.67
C GLY A 196 -11.68 3.30 4.35
N GLU A 197 -11.87 4.19 5.31
CA GLU A 197 -12.80 5.32 5.18
C GLU A 197 -12.19 6.50 4.39
N THR A 198 -10.92 6.48 4.01
CA THR A 198 -10.28 7.55 3.21
C THR A 198 -10.79 7.57 1.75
N THR A 199 -11.51 8.62 1.33
CA THR A 199 -12.22 8.70 0.04
C THR A 199 -11.43 9.38 -1.10
N LYS A 200 -10.53 10.31 -0.78
CA LYS A 200 -9.87 11.22 -1.72
C LYS A 200 -8.37 10.96 -1.78
N LYS A 201 -7.85 10.80 -3.00
CA LYS A 201 -6.39 10.82 -3.25
C LYS A 201 -5.87 12.26 -3.18
N ARG A 202 -5.37 12.71 -2.02
CA ARG A 202 -4.52 13.90 -1.98
C ARG A 202 -3.22 13.63 -2.74
N ARG A 203 -2.83 14.47 -3.71
CA ARG A 203 -1.50 14.37 -4.32
C ARG A 203 -0.49 15.09 -3.42
N ILE A 204 0.60 14.42 -3.08
CA ILE A 204 1.75 15.11 -2.46
C ILE A 204 2.45 15.98 -3.51
N ALA A 205 2.68 17.25 -3.18
CA ALA A 205 3.32 18.21 -4.09
C ALA A 205 4.76 17.79 -4.43
N LYS A 206 5.48 17.25 -3.45
CA LYS A 206 6.86 16.76 -3.62
C LYS A 206 7.12 15.53 -2.76
N ARG A 207 7.66 14.48 -3.39
CA ARG A 207 8.15 13.26 -2.74
C ARG A 207 9.56 13.48 -2.19
N PRO A 208 9.90 12.99 -0.99
CA PRO A 208 11.26 13.06 -0.47
C PRO A 208 12.15 12.04 -1.19
N SER A 209 13.47 12.21 -1.04
CA SER A 209 14.42 11.17 -1.43
C SER A 209 14.38 10.00 -0.44
N PHE A 210 14.77 8.81 -0.90
CA PHE A 210 14.94 7.68 0.00
C PHE A 210 16.13 7.85 0.95
N GLU A 211 15.96 7.42 2.19
CA GLU A 211 16.97 7.50 3.25
C GLU A 211 17.28 6.11 3.84
N GLU A 212 18.52 5.88 4.23
CA GLU A 212 18.96 4.61 4.85
C GLU A 212 18.53 4.51 6.32
N GLY A 213 18.35 5.66 6.97
CA GLY A 213 18.04 5.77 8.40
C GLY A 213 19.19 5.32 9.31
N GLY A 214 18.97 5.43 10.62
CA GLY A 214 19.97 5.15 11.66
C GLY A 214 20.08 3.68 12.10
N CYS A 215 19.51 2.71 11.36
CA CYS A 215 19.38 1.32 11.81
C CYS A 215 20.64 0.45 11.60
N GLY A 216 21.67 0.97 10.92
CA GLY A 216 22.85 0.19 10.55
C GLY A 216 22.54 -0.93 9.54
N CYS A 217 21.51 -0.75 8.71
CA CYS A 217 21.06 -1.76 7.75
C CYS A 217 21.88 -1.79 6.45
N TYR A 218 22.65 -0.74 6.17
CA TYR A 218 23.44 -0.55 4.93
C TYR A 218 24.91 -0.24 5.27
N GLN A 219 25.62 -1.19 5.90
CA GLN A 219 26.97 -0.94 6.42
C GLN A 219 28.06 -1.05 5.35
N GLY A 220 28.86 0.01 5.22
CA GLY A 220 30.04 0.02 4.35
C GLY A 220 29.71 0.13 2.86
N PHE A 221 28.52 0.63 2.51
CA PHE A 221 28.13 1.05 1.16
C PHE A 221 26.91 1.97 1.22
N SER A 222 26.61 2.66 0.11
CA SER A 222 25.42 3.50 -0.05
C SER A 222 24.35 2.73 -0.84
N ALA A 223 23.17 2.56 -0.26
CA ALA A 223 22.00 1.95 -0.92
C ALA A 223 21.62 2.75 -2.16
N ASN A 224 21.63 4.09 -2.07
CA ASN A 224 21.35 4.97 -3.20
C ASN A 224 22.30 4.74 -4.37
N ASP A 225 23.59 4.55 -4.08
CA ASP A 225 24.59 4.29 -5.13
C ASP A 225 24.44 2.87 -5.70
N ALA A 226 24.04 1.88 -4.91
CA ALA A 226 23.71 0.54 -5.41
C ALA A 226 22.55 0.61 -6.44
N TYR A 227 21.49 1.37 -6.15
CA TYR A 227 20.39 1.59 -7.10
C TYR A 227 20.83 2.38 -8.35
N LYS A 228 21.64 3.43 -8.21
CA LYS A 228 22.17 4.19 -9.36
C LYS A 228 23.06 3.35 -10.28
N ASN A 229 23.77 2.37 -9.72
CA ASN A 229 24.71 1.53 -10.45
C ASN A 229 24.10 0.23 -11.01
N VAL A 230 22.77 0.05 -10.96
CA VAL A 230 22.10 -1.19 -11.41
C VAL A 230 22.52 -1.66 -12.80
N ASN A 231 22.67 -0.74 -13.76
CA ASN A 231 23.09 -1.11 -15.13
C ASN A 231 24.50 -1.70 -15.16
N LYS A 232 25.41 -1.24 -14.29
CA LYS A 232 26.74 -1.83 -14.14
C LYS A 232 26.62 -3.24 -13.54
N THR A 233 25.85 -3.39 -12.47
CA THR A 233 25.58 -4.67 -11.82
C THR A 233 24.99 -5.69 -12.81
N LEU A 234 24.00 -5.32 -13.61
CA LEU A 234 23.40 -6.21 -14.61
C LEU A 234 24.41 -6.69 -15.66
N ARG A 235 25.30 -5.80 -16.14
CA ARG A 235 26.37 -6.19 -17.07
C ARG A 235 27.38 -7.13 -16.44
N GLU A 236 27.72 -6.93 -15.17
CA GLU A 236 28.63 -7.81 -14.42
C GLU A 236 28.02 -9.19 -14.20
N VAL A 237 26.74 -9.26 -13.79
CA VAL A 237 26.04 -10.52 -13.50
C VAL A 237 25.79 -11.34 -14.77
N THR A 238 25.27 -10.70 -15.82
CA THR A 238 24.96 -11.40 -17.07
C THR A 238 26.21 -11.62 -17.93
N GLY A 239 27.31 -10.93 -17.61
CA GLY A 239 28.44 -10.73 -18.48
C GLY A 239 28.12 -9.93 -19.75
N SER A 240 26.86 -9.70 -20.15
CA SER A 240 26.54 -9.08 -21.45
C SER A 240 26.78 -7.57 -21.44
N SER A 241 27.47 -7.05 -22.47
CA SER A 241 27.57 -5.60 -22.70
C SER A 241 26.29 -5.00 -23.30
N LYS A 242 25.41 -5.86 -23.83
CA LYS A 242 24.12 -5.51 -24.44
C LYS A 242 23.00 -6.12 -23.59
N PHE A 243 22.71 -5.51 -22.45
CA PHE A 243 21.42 -5.73 -21.81
C PHE A 243 20.36 -4.93 -22.59
N PRO A 244 19.19 -5.48 -22.94
CA PRO A 244 18.25 -4.80 -23.84
C PRO A 244 17.87 -3.42 -23.29
N SER A 245 18.26 -2.35 -23.98
CA SER A 245 17.87 -0.98 -23.63
C SER A 245 16.37 -0.72 -23.83
N SER A 246 15.70 -1.58 -24.60
CA SER A 246 14.26 -1.54 -24.92
C SER A 246 13.36 -2.10 -23.81
N ILE A 247 13.90 -2.96 -22.93
CA ILE A 247 13.27 -3.32 -21.66
C ILE A 247 13.82 -2.28 -20.70
N SER A 248 13.05 -1.23 -20.37
CA SER A 248 13.50 -0.14 -19.51
C SER A 248 14.26 -0.69 -18.28
N SER A 249 15.59 -0.67 -18.35
CA SER A 249 16.51 -1.37 -17.43
C SER A 249 16.69 -0.59 -16.13
N ASN A 250 15.59 -0.08 -15.61
CA ASN A 250 15.54 0.65 -14.37
C ASN A 250 14.86 -0.26 -13.35
N ILE A 251 15.61 -0.56 -12.30
CA ILE A 251 15.07 -1.12 -11.08
C ILE A 251 14.66 0.09 -10.22
N ASP A 252 13.37 0.16 -9.89
CA ASP A 252 12.83 1.12 -8.96
C ASP A 252 13.09 0.68 -7.52
N ARG A 253 13.05 1.66 -6.61
CA ARG A 253 12.83 1.45 -5.18
C ARG A 253 11.35 1.16 -4.99
N GLY A 254 10.95 -0.10 -5.17
CA GLY A 254 9.56 -0.54 -5.05
C GLY A 254 9.16 -0.57 -3.59
N HIS A 255 8.23 0.29 -3.19
CA HIS A 255 7.72 0.33 -1.81
C HIS A 255 7.01 -0.99 -1.45
N LEU A 256 7.18 -1.45 -0.21
CA LEU A 256 6.40 -2.56 0.36
C LEU A 256 5.13 -2.01 1.04
N ALA A 257 5.26 -1.00 1.91
CA ALA A 257 4.17 -0.13 2.33
C ALA A 257 4.18 1.16 1.48
N PRO A 258 3.29 1.32 0.49
CA PRO A 258 3.35 2.42 -0.46
C PRO A 258 2.83 3.73 0.14
N ASP A 259 3.40 4.86 -0.31
CA ASP A 259 2.98 6.20 0.14
C ASP A 259 1.48 6.47 -0.10
N GLY A 260 0.90 5.88 -1.14
CA GLY A 260 -0.52 6.00 -1.47
C GLY A 260 -1.48 5.41 -0.43
N ASP A 261 -1.00 4.60 0.52
CA ASP A 261 -1.83 3.98 1.56
C ASP A 261 -1.99 4.86 2.80
N PHE A 262 -1.31 6.01 2.86
CA PHE A 262 -1.32 6.88 4.03
C PHE A 262 -2.02 8.22 3.74
N PRO A 263 -2.86 8.73 4.67
CA PRO A 263 -3.72 9.90 4.44
C PRO A 263 -2.95 11.23 4.40
N ILE A 264 -1.99 11.43 5.31
CA ILE A 264 -1.28 12.72 5.48
C ILE A 264 0.19 12.65 5.07
N THR A 265 0.75 13.79 4.69
CA THR A 265 2.10 13.87 4.11
C THR A 265 3.21 13.37 5.06
N PRO A 266 3.17 13.60 6.39
CA PRO A 266 4.17 13.02 7.30
C PRO A 266 4.21 11.49 7.25
N TYR A 267 3.05 10.82 7.24
CA TYR A 267 2.96 9.36 7.16
C TYR A 267 3.51 8.85 5.83
N ARG A 268 3.26 9.59 4.75
CA ARG A 268 3.82 9.31 3.42
C ARG A 268 5.32 9.46 3.38
N TYR A 269 5.87 10.48 4.04
CA TYR A 269 7.32 10.69 4.07
C TYR A 269 8.03 9.55 4.81
N ALA A 270 7.41 9.00 5.85
CA ALA A 270 7.92 7.84 6.58
C ALA A 270 8.00 6.55 5.75
N THR A 271 7.41 6.48 4.55
CA THR A 271 7.54 5.31 3.67
C THR A 271 8.87 5.27 2.90
N TYR A 272 9.61 6.38 2.86
CA TYR A 272 10.80 6.55 2.02
C TYR A 272 12.10 6.08 2.69
N PHE A 273 12.03 5.19 3.69
CA PHE A 273 13.21 4.48 4.15
C PHE A 273 13.53 3.28 3.25
N TYR A 274 14.80 3.04 2.93
CA TYR A 274 15.20 1.90 2.08
C TYR A 274 14.78 0.54 2.67
N VAL A 275 14.63 0.43 4.00
CA VAL A 275 14.12 -0.79 4.63
C VAL A 275 12.64 -1.07 4.31
N ASN A 276 11.90 -0.11 3.76
CA ASN A 276 10.54 -0.29 3.25
C ASN A 276 10.49 -0.40 1.71
N ALA A 277 11.65 -0.59 1.05
CA ALA A 277 11.71 -0.76 -0.39
C ALA A 277 12.56 -1.95 -0.80
N VAL A 278 12.22 -2.53 -1.95
CA VAL A 278 12.98 -3.60 -2.58
C VAL A 278 13.28 -3.26 -4.04
N PRO A 279 14.31 -3.87 -4.64
CA PRO A 279 14.56 -3.74 -6.07
C PRO A 279 13.40 -4.32 -6.88
N MET A 280 12.64 -3.47 -7.58
CA MET A 280 11.55 -3.93 -8.43
C MET A 280 11.75 -3.44 -9.86
N TRP A 281 11.56 -4.30 -10.86
CA TRP A 281 11.63 -3.84 -12.25
C TRP A 281 10.58 -2.75 -12.49
N SER A 282 10.98 -1.62 -13.09
CA SER A 282 10.06 -0.47 -13.25
C SER A 282 8.78 -0.82 -13.99
N VAL A 283 8.85 -1.72 -14.99
CA VAL A 283 7.66 -2.17 -15.76
C VAL A 283 6.65 -2.94 -14.91
N ILE A 284 7.11 -3.56 -13.81
CA ILE A 284 6.31 -4.34 -12.87
C ILE A 284 5.76 -3.42 -11.78
N ASN A 285 6.64 -2.62 -11.17
CA ASN A 285 6.29 -1.63 -10.16
C ASN A 285 5.23 -0.64 -10.64
N ARG A 286 5.43 -0.09 -11.86
CA ARG A 286 4.51 0.85 -12.52
C ARG A 286 3.47 0.13 -13.40
N GLY A 287 3.46 -1.19 -13.33
CA GLY A 287 2.61 -2.08 -14.10
C GLY A 287 1.45 -2.61 -13.27
N ASN A 288 1.41 -3.93 -13.14
CA ASN A 288 0.34 -4.61 -12.41
C ASN A 288 0.45 -4.41 -10.89
N TRP A 289 1.63 -4.10 -10.36
CA TRP A 289 1.80 -3.90 -8.93
C TRP A 289 1.03 -2.67 -8.41
N VAL A 290 1.26 -1.48 -9.00
CA VAL A 290 0.49 -0.28 -8.63
C VAL A 290 -1.01 -0.43 -8.93
N ALA A 291 -1.37 -1.18 -9.97
CA ALA A 291 -2.77 -1.48 -10.28
C ALA A 291 -3.45 -2.33 -9.19
N LEU A 292 -2.72 -3.28 -8.59
CA LEU A 292 -3.19 -4.06 -7.45
C LEU A 292 -3.37 -3.16 -6.22
N GLU A 293 -2.37 -2.32 -5.91
CA GLU A 293 -2.45 -1.38 -4.77
C GLU A 293 -3.66 -0.45 -4.92
N ASP A 294 -3.93 0.05 -6.12
CA ASP A 294 -5.13 0.84 -6.41
C ASP A 294 -6.44 0.05 -6.19
N LYS A 295 -6.49 -1.23 -6.61
CA LYS A 295 -7.69 -2.08 -6.44
C LYS A 295 -7.92 -2.41 -4.96
N ILE A 296 -6.87 -2.68 -4.18
CA ILE A 296 -6.97 -2.93 -2.73
C ILE A 296 -7.45 -1.66 -2.00
N ARG A 297 -6.89 -0.49 -2.33
CA ARG A 297 -7.37 0.78 -1.79
C ARG A 297 -8.82 1.06 -2.14
N LYS A 298 -9.29 0.65 -3.31
CA LYS A 298 -10.71 0.75 -3.68
C LYS A 298 -11.56 -0.20 -2.83
N LEU A 299 -11.12 -1.44 -2.64
CA LEU A 299 -11.83 -2.40 -1.81
C LEU A 299 -11.99 -1.90 -0.36
N ALA A 300 -10.93 -1.37 0.24
CA ALA A 300 -10.98 -0.83 1.61
C ALA A 300 -12.07 0.27 1.75
N ARG A 301 -12.16 1.17 0.74
CA ARG A 301 -13.22 2.19 0.61
C ARG A 301 -14.61 1.60 0.44
N ASP A 302 -14.77 0.68 -0.51
CA ASP A 302 -16.07 0.09 -0.80
C ASP A 302 -16.64 -0.67 0.41
N LEU A 303 -15.75 -1.29 1.20
CA LEU A 303 -16.10 -2.01 2.42
C LEU A 303 -16.22 -1.11 3.66
N ALA A 304 -15.77 0.15 3.59
CA ALA A 304 -15.61 1.04 4.74
C ALA A 304 -14.96 0.33 5.94
N THR A 305 -13.84 -0.35 5.69
CA THR A 305 -13.13 -1.08 6.73
C THR A 305 -11.62 -1.02 6.54
N ASP A 306 -10.93 -0.95 7.67
CA ASP A 306 -9.48 -1.04 7.69
C ASP A 306 -9.02 -2.44 7.32
N LEU A 307 -7.95 -2.49 6.54
CA LEU A 307 -7.32 -3.72 6.10
C LEU A 307 -5.91 -3.78 6.65
N HIS A 308 -5.56 -4.91 7.27
CA HIS A 308 -4.18 -5.24 7.61
C HIS A 308 -3.48 -5.71 6.34
N ILE A 309 -2.42 -5.00 5.97
CA ILE A 309 -1.65 -5.28 4.77
C ILE A 309 -0.28 -5.79 5.20
N ALA A 310 0.09 -6.98 4.74
CA ALA A 310 1.49 -7.44 4.76
C ALA A 310 2.02 -7.51 3.35
N THR A 311 3.18 -6.92 3.09
CA THR A 311 3.81 -6.96 1.77
C THR A 311 5.24 -7.45 1.92
N GLY A 312 5.64 -8.45 1.15
CA GLY A 312 6.98 -9.00 1.27
C GLY A 312 7.49 -9.61 -0.01
N VAL A 313 8.63 -10.26 0.13
CA VAL A 313 9.37 -10.87 -0.99
C VAL A 313 9.57 -12.35 -0.77
N PHE A 314 9.88 -13.09 -1.83
CA PHE A 314 10.30 -14.48 -1.75
C PHE A 314 11.27 -14.84 -2.90
N ARG A 315 12.34 -15.55 -2.54
CA ARG A 315 13.48 -15.95 -3.39
C ARG A 315 14.24 -14.76 -3.99
N VAL A 316 15.53 -14.97 -4.27
CA VAL A 316 16.33 -14.04 -5.08
C VAL A 316 16.09 -14.36 -6.55
N MET A 317 16.02 -13.33 -7.38
CA MET A 317 15.94 -13.47 -8.83
C MET A 317 17.28 -13.93 -9.38
N ASP A 318 17.25 -14.87 -10.32
CA ASP A 318 18.40 -15.30 -11.09
C ASP A 318 18.36 -14.72 -12.50
N LEU A 319 19.53 -14.41 -13.05
CA LEU A 319 19.70 -14.11 -14.47
C LEU A 319 20.79 -15.02 -15.06
N PRO A 320 20.63 -15.51 -16.30
CA PRO A 320 21.67 -16.27 -16.97
C PRO A 320 22.88 -15.37 -17.29
N ASP A 321 24.08 -15.89 -17.03
CA ASP A 321 25.33 -15.32 -17.54
C ASP A 321 25.51 -15.63 -19.04
N ARG A 322 26.64 -15.19 -19.62
CA ARG A 322 26.97 -15.46 -21.04
C ARG A 322 27.05 -16.95 -21.40
N ASN A 323 27.29 -17.81 -20.42
CA ASN A 323 27.40 -19.26 -20.58
C ASN A 323 26.07 -19.97 -20.28
N GLY A 324 25.02 -19.21 -19.92
CA GLY A 324 23.72 -19.74 -19.55
C GLY A 324 23.61 -20.18 -18.08
N ASN A 325 24.63 -19.96 -17.25
CA ASN A 325 24.56 -20.31 -15.83
C ASN A 325 23.72 -19.28 -15.08
N LEU A 326 22.79 -19.74 -14.27
CA LEU A 326 21.97 -18.86 -13.43
C LEU A 326 22.79 -18.21 -12.32
N GLN A 327 22.68 -16.89 -12.21
CA GLN A 327 23.37 -16.07 -11.21
C GLN A 327 22.36 -15.24 -10.43
N GLU A 328 22.37 -15.38 -9.11
CA GLU A 328 21.55 -14.54 -8.25
C GLU A 328 21.88 -13.06 -8.41
N LEU A 329 20.83 -12.23 -8.46
CA LEU A 329 20.92 -10.80 -8.66
C LEU A 329 20.83 -10.03 -7.34
N PHE A 330 21.89 -9.27 -7.05
CA PHE A 330 22.00 -8.37 -5.90
C PHE A 330 22.52 -7.02 -6.38
N LEU A 331 21.95 -5.92 -5.91
CA LEU A 331 22.35 -4.58 -6.37
C LEU A 331 23.74 -4.17 -5.88
N TYR A 332 24.15 -4.66 -4.70
CA TYR A 332 25.48 -4.46 -4.17
C TYR A 332 26.24 -5.79 -4.10
N ARG A 333 27.43 -5.81 -4.71
CA ARG A 333 28.33 -6.97 -4.73
C ARG A 333 29.76 -6.50 -4.43
N SER A 334 30.41 -7.16 -3.48
CA SER A 334 31.86 -7.12 -3.25
C SER A 334 32.41 -8.54 -3.28
N SER A 335 33.74 -8.70 -3.16
CA SER A 335 34.40 -10.02 -3.17
C SER A 335 33.85 -11.01 -2.11
N ASN A 336 33.27 -10.50 -1.02
CA ASN A 336 32.80 -11.28 0.12
C ASN A 336 31.36 -10.95 0.57
N ARG A 337 30.68 -10.00 -0.06
CA ARG A 337 29.32 -9.58 0.33
C ARG A 337 28.40 -9.44 -0.87
N LYS A 338 27.18 -9.94 -0.71
CA LYS A 338 26.05 -9.66 -1.60
C LYS A 338 24.94 -9.03 -0.76
N GLN A 339 24.53 -7.81 -1.09
CA GLN A 339 23.52 -7.05 -0.35
C GLN A 339 22.47 -6.44 -1.29
N ILE A 340 21.28 -6.18 -0.75
CA ILE A 340 20.12 -5.72 -1.51
C ILE A 340 19.77 -6.73 -2.62
N PRO A 341 19.26 -7.92 -2.26
CA PRO A 341 18.81 -8.90 -3.24
C PRO A 341 17.66 -8.34 -4.09
N VAL A 342 17.66 -8.67 -5.38
CA VAL A 342 16.50 -8.44 -6.24
C VAL A 342 15.56 -9.64 -6.07
N PRO A 343 14.35 -9.48 -5.53
CA PRO A 343 13.45 -10.60 -5.28
C PRO A 343 12.90 -11.18 -6.59
N LYS A 344 12.71 -12.51 -6.66
CA LYS A 344 11.98 -13.15 -7.79
C LYS A 344 10.48 -12.91 -7.67
N PHE A 345 9.94 -13.00 -6.45
CA PHE A 345 8.51 -12.80 -6.18
C PHE A 345 8.32 -11.68 -5.17
N LEU A 346 7.28 -10.86 -5.39
CA LEU A 346 6.66 -10.10 -4.31
C LEU A 346 5.30 -10.69 -4.01
N TRP A 347 4.90 -10.61 -2.76
CA TRP A 347 3.58 -11.02 -2.31
C TRP A 347 2.94 -9.94 -1.45
N LYS A 348 1.60 -9.91 -1.46
CA LYS A 348 0.81 -9.00 -0.62
C LYS A 348 -0.36 -9.77 -0.02
N VAL A 349 -0.43 -9.83 1.31
CA VAL A 349 -1.59 -10.35 2.04
C VAL A 349 -2.47 -9.18 2.44
N VAL A 350 -3.76 -9.32 2.16
CA VAL A 350 -4.81 -8.39 2.58
C VAL A 350 -5.71 -9.13 3.55
N TYR A 351 -5.86 -8.60 4.76
CA TYR A 351 -6.63 -9.23 5.83
C TYR A 351 -7.60 -8.23 6.46
N ASP A 352 -8.88 -8.55 6.42
CA ASP A 352 -9.92 -7.86 7.18
C ASP A 352 -10.09 -8.55 8.54
N GLU A 353 -9.66 -7.87 9.59
CA GLU A 353 -9.73 -8.41 10.95
C GLU A 353 -11.17 -8.54 11.48
N LYS A 354 -12.11 -7.69 11.02
CA LYS A 354 -13.50 -7.71 11.49
C LYS A 354 -14.23 -8.95 10.96
N SER A 355 -14.10 -9.22 9.66
CA SER A 355 -14.74 -10.39 9.03
C SER A 355 -13.88 -11.65 9.05
N LYS A 356 -12.62 -11.56 9.51
CA LYS A 356 -11.62 -12.64 9.47
C LYS A 356 -11.38 -13.20 8.07
N LYS A 357 -11.55 -12.36 7.04
CA LYS A 357 -11.34 -12.72 5.65
C LYS A 357 -9.95 -12.30 5.19
N GLY A 358 -9.30 -13.11 4.37
CA GLY A 358 -8.00 -12.76 3.82
C GLY A 358 -7.73 -13.33 2.44
N ILE A 359 -6.86 -12.66 1.69
CA ILE A 359 -6.37 -13.13 0.39
C ILE A 359 -4.90 -12.75 0.22
N ALA A 360 -4.16 -13.58 -0.50
CA ALA A 360 -2.78 -13.31 -0.88
C ALA A 360 -2.69 -13.05 -2.38
N PHE A 361 -1.87 -12.09 -2.78
CA PHE A 361 -1.46 -11.84 -4.15
C PHE A 361 0.01 -12.14 -4.29
N VAL A 362 0.42 -12.62 -5.45
CA VAL A 362 1.82 -12.81 -5.81
C VAL A 362 2.04 -12.19 -7.18
N VAL A 363 3.14 -11.44 -7.32
CA VAL A 363 3.63 -10.94 -8.60
C VAL A 363 5.02 -11.50 -8.88
N LEU A 364 5.23 -11.96 -10.10
CA LEU A 364 6.55 -12.31 -10.60
C LEU A 364 7.31 -11.02 -10.94
N ASN A 365 8.42 -10.76 -10.25
CA ASN A 365 9.32 -9.64 -10.50
C ASN A 365 10.33 -9.97 -11.60
N ASP A 366 9.83 -10.46 -12.74
CA ASP A 366 10.64 -10.83 -13.88
C ASP A 366 9.95 -10.41 -15.19
N PRO A 367 10.50 -9.46 -15.95
CA PRO A 367 9.93 -9.03 -17.22
C PRO A 367 10.37 -9.87 -18.42
N PHE A 368 11.22 -10.88 -18.25
CA PHE A 368 11.86 -11.64 -19.34
C PHE A 368 11.10 -12.88 -19.85
N PRO A 369 10.32 -13.61 -19.03
CA PRO A 369 9.60 -14.79 -19.49
C PRO A 369 8.63 -14.48 -20.64
N LYS A 370 8.59 -15.37 -21.62
CA LYS A 370 7.62 -15.31 -22.74
C LYS A 370 6.30 -16.01 -22.41
N ALA A 371 6.35 -16.94 -21.47
CA ALA A 371 5.24 -17.70 -20.95
C ALA A 371 5.47 -17.95 -19.46
N ILE A 372 4.39 -18.24 -18.74
CA ILE A 372 4.41 -18.63 -17.32
C ILE A 372 4.42 -20.16 -17.26
N ASP A 373 5.28 -20.71 -16.41
CA ASP A 373 5.30 -22.13 -16.09
C ASP A 373 4.88 -22.39 -14.62
N SER A 374 4.92 -23.65 -14.20
CA SER A 374 4.52 -24.05 -12.85
C SER A 374 5.42 -23.49 -11.75
N ASP A 375 6.67 -23.15 -12.02
CA ASP A 375 7.61 -22.62 -11.03
C ASP A 375 7.39 -21.13 -10.75
N ASP A 376 6.60 -20.46 -11.59
CA ASP A 376 6.19 -19.07 -11.44
C ASP A 376 4.85 -18.92 -10.66
N GLU A 377 4.18 -20.04 -10.36
CA GLU A 377 3.00 -20.09 -9.48
C GLU A 377 3.30 -20.82 -8.16
N LEU A 378 3.49 -20.04 -7.09
CA LEU A 378 3.73 -20.52 -5.73
C LEU A 378 2.49 -21.16 -5.10
N CYS A 379 1.28 -20.91 -5.60
CA CYS A 379 0.06 -21.41 -4.99
C CYS A 379 -1.08 -21.44 -6.02
N PRO A 380 -2.13 -22.27 -5.81
CA PRO A 380 -3.26 -22.34 -6.74
C PRO A 380 -3.91 -20.97 -6.97
N ASN A 381 -4.02 -20.58 -8.23
CA ASN A 381 -4.62 -19.33 -8.64
C ASN A 381 -6.15 -19.38 -8.50
N ILE A 382 -6.71 -18.56 -7.61
CA ILE A 382 -8.15 -18.47 -7.34
C ILE A 382 -8.76 -17.11 -7.73
N CYS A 383 -8.05 -16.30 -8.54
CA CYS A 383 -8.49 -14.93 -8.79
C CYS A 383 -9.85 -14.84 -9.47
N LYS A 384 -10.19 -15.80 -10.32
CA LYS A 384 -11.50 -15.81 -10.98
C LYS A 384 -12.61 -16.17 -9.99
N GLU A 385 -12.37 -17.15 -9.15
CA GLU A 385 -13.31 -17.69 -8.17
C GLU A 385 -13.56 -16.70 -7.03
N SER A 386 -12.59 -15.84 -6.74
CA SER A 386 -12.63 -14.88 -5.62
C SER A 386 -12.98 -13.44 -6.04
N GLY A 387 -13.40 -13.19 -7.28
CA GLY A 387 -13.76 -11.83 -7.75
C GLY A 387 -12.57 -10.87 -7.89
N TRP A 388 -11.36 -11.42 -8.07
CA TRP A 388 -10.12 -10.66 -8.25
C TRP A 388 -9.57 -10.74 -9.68
N ASN A 389 -10.30 -11.35 -10.61
CA ASN A 389 -9.86 -11.50 -11.98
C ASN A 389 -9.73 -10.14 -12.67
N ASP A 390 -8.64 -9.97 -13.39
CA ASP A 390 -8.39 -8.79 -14.21
C ASP A 390 -7.49 -9.19 -15.39
N ASN A 391 -7.84 -8.75 -16.59
CA ASN A 391 -7.07 -9.05 -17.80
C ASN A 391 -5.64 -8.47 -17.73
N ARG A 392 -5.40 -7.46 -16.88
CA ARG A 392 -4.06 -6.91 -16.61
C ARG A 392 -3.14 -7.97 -16.01
N TRP A 393 -3.62 -8.81 -15.10
CA TRP A 393 -2.82 -9.79 -14.36
C TRP A 393 -2.07 -10.79 -15.24
N ARG A 394 -2.62 -11.09 -16.42
CA ARG A 394 -2.02 -12.01 -17.40
C ARG A 394 -0.92 -11.36 -18.27
N ARG A 395 -0.73 -10.04 -18.17
CA ARG A 395 0.30 -9.31 -18.94
C ARG A 395 1.67 -9.46 -18.28
N ILE A 396 2.39 -10.53 -18.65
CA ILE A 396 3.72 -10.88 -18.11
C ILE A 396 4.69 -9.70 -18.15
N SER A 397 4.73 -8.96 -19.27
CA SER A 397 5.61 -7.80 -19.44
C SER A 397 5.34 -6.63 -18.48
N ARG A 398 4.23 -6.67 -17.73
CA ARG A 398 3.88 -5.70 -16.67
C ARG A 398 3.85 -6.33 -15.28
N GLY A 399 4.38 -7.55 -15.13
CA GLY A 399 4.38 -8.35 -13.92
C GLY A 399 3.22 -9.34 -13.90
N TYR A 400 3.49 -10.62 -14.18
CA TYR A 400 2.47 -11.66 -14.02
C TYR A 400 1.97 -11.68 -12.57
N LEU A 401 0.66 -11.59 -12.38
CA LEU A 401 0.03 -11.49 -11.07
C LEU A 401 -1.05 -12.57 -10.94
N TYR A 402 -1.13 -13.17 -9.76
CA TYR A 402 -2.20 -14.07 -9.39
C TYR A 402 -2.47 -13.95 -7.90
N CYS A 403 -3.48 -14.68 -7.42
CA CYS A 403 -3.91 -14.63 -6.04
C CYS A 403 -4.36 -16.00 -5.57
N CYS A 404 -4.16 -16.25 -4.29
CA CYS A 404 -4.41 -17.52 -3.65
C CYS A 404 -4.86 -17.34 -2.20
N GLU A 405 -5.31 -18.43 -1.58
CA GLU A 405 -5.58 -18.41 -0.15
C GLU A 405 -4.30 -18.14 0.64
N VAL A 406 -4.40 -17.35 1.72
CA VAL A 406 -3.24 -17.01 2.59
C VAL A 406 -2.56 -18.26 3.14
N LYS A 407 -3.32 -19.33 3.43
CA LYS A 407 -2.80 -20.61 3.92
C LYS A 407 -1.94 -21.33 2.87
N GLU A 408 -2.24 -21.17 1.58
CA GLU A 408 -1.50 -21.82 0.49
C GLU A 408 -0.19 -21.07 0.24
N LEU A 409 -0.19 -19.73 0.23
CA LEU A 409 1.04 -18.93 0.16
C LEU A 409 2.00 -19.30 1.31
N LYS A 410 1.48 -19.46 2.53
CA LYS A 410 2.28 -19.79 3.73
C LYS A 410 3.04 -21.10 3.64
N LYS A 411 2.62 -22.05 2.81
CA LYS A 411 3.35 -23.31 2.58
C LYS A 411 4.71 -23.06 1.91
N PHE A 412 4.81 -21.99 1.11
CA PHE A 412 6.02 -21.61 0.39
C PHE A 412 6.79 -20.49 1.11
N VAL A 413 6.06 -19.56 1.70
CA VAL A 413 6.60 -18.39 2.40
C VAL A 413 6.27 -18.49 3.90
N PRO A 414 7.02 -19.28 4.69
CA PRO A 414 6.67 -19.58 6.08
C PRO A 414 6.74 -18.37 7.01
N TYR A 415 7.37 -17.28 6.57
CA TYR A 415 7.49 -16.02 7.32
C TYR A 415 6.38 -15.00 7.02
N VAL A 416 5.35 -15.36 6.24
CA VAL A 416 4.14 -14.53 6.14
C VAL A 416 3.53 -14.34 7.54
N PRO A 417 3.19 -13.10 7.95
CA PRO A 417 2.60 -12.84 9.26
C PRO A 417 1.40 -13.71 9.63
N LYS A 418 1.23 -13.95 10.93
CA LYS A 418 0.14 -14.77 11.46
C LYS A 418 -1.14 -13.94 11.56
N TYR A 419 -2.06 -14.17 10.63
CA TYR A 419 -3.44 -13.68 10.68
C TYR A 419 -4.42 -14.84 10.92
N ASP A 420 -5.50 -14.57 11.66
CA ASP A 420 -6.58 -15.51 11.91
C ASP A 420 -7.59 -15.54 10.75
N VAL A 421 -7.15 -16.03 9.59
CA VAL A 421 -7.97 -16.09 8.37
C VAL A 421 -8.93 -17.27 8.44
N LYS A 422 -10.24 -17.00 8.41
CA LYS A 422 -11.31 -18.02 8.40
C LYS A 422 -11.85 -18.31 7.00
N SER A 423 -11.81 -17.34 6.09
CA SER A 423 -12.29 -17.50 4.71
C SER A 423 -11.63 -16.50 3.74
N VAL A 424 -11.87 -16.65 2.44
CA VAL A 424 -11.29 -15.79 1.39
C VAL A 424 -11.91 -14.40 1.41
N LEU A 425 -11.06 -13.37 1.30
CA LEU A 425 -11.51 -12.00 1.05
C LEU A 425 -11.79 -11.83 -0.45
N ASN A 426 -13.07 -11.79 -0.81
CA ASN A 426 -13.49 -11.60 -2.19
C ASN A 426 -13.31 -10.16 -2.63
N GLY A 427 -12.94 -9.99 -3.89
CA GLY A 427 -12.88 -8.70 -4.57
C GLY A 427 -14.23 -8.30 -5.13
N SER A 428 -14.25 -7.12 -5.75
CA SER A 428 -15.35 -6.64 -6.58
C SER A 428 -14.90 -6.75 -8.04
N ASP A 429 -15.74 -7.36 -8.88
CA ASP A 429 -15.52 -7.47 -10.33
C ASP A 429 -15.54 -6.09 -11.01
#